data_AF-A0A7S1RDT6-F1
#
_entry.id   AF-A0A7S1RDT6-F1
#
_cell.length_a   1.000
_cell.length_b   1.000
_cell.length_c   1.000
_cell.angle_alpha   90.00
_cell.angle_beta   90.00
_cell.angle_gamma   90.00
#
_symmetry.space_group_name_H-M   'P 1'
#
loop_
_entity.id
_entity.type
_entity.pdbx_description
1 polymer ?
#
loop_
_entity_poly.entity_id
_entity_poly.type
_entity_poly.pdbx_seq_one_letter_code
_entity_poly.pdbx_strand_id
1 'polypeptide(L)'
;PVGTCCWDCFCDPDSDDTLDSRSLPVLSRLVFVPAALACIAGTTFVFFGQVLPQLLEENSTKGIAICTTGVFLLGNLLYNYGKVINTDPGLPPELRAEAPAEGEEEPKEPGSRPRRCKKCGRLKPPRAHHCSVCRRCVLKMDHHCPW
;
A
#
# COMPACT_ATOMS: atom_id res chain seq x y z
N PRO A 1 -3.24 16.36 3.12
CA PRO A 1 -3.69 15.05 3.65
C PRO A 1 -3.55 13.95 2.58
N VAL A 2 -2.44 13.20 2.67
CA VAL A 2 -2.05 12.15 1.72
C VAL A 2 -3.08 11.00 1.77
N GLY A 3 -3.58 10.56 0.62
CA GLY A 3 -4.49 9.42 0.52
C GLY A 3 -3.77 8.11 0.83
N THR A 4 -4.49 7.10 1.32
CA THR A 4 -3.95 5.78 1.59
C THR A 4 -4.06 4.89 0.35
N CYS A 5 -2.95 4.28 -0.04
CA CYS A 5 -2.93 3.24 -1.06
C CYS A 5 -3.59 1.98 -0.51
N CYS A 6 -4.59 1.45 -1.22
CA CYS A 6 -5.24 0.21 -0.82
C CYS A 6 -4.50 -0.97 -1.43
N TRP A 7 -3.65 -1.62 -0.65
CA TRP A 7 -3.06 -2.90 -0.99
C TRP A 7 -3.95 -4.03 -0.51
N ASP A 8 -4.00 -5.12 -1.29
CA ASP A 8 -4.87 -6.28 -1.05
C ASP A 8 -4.94 -6.60 0.44
N CYS A 9 -6.14 -6.52 1.00
CA CYS A 9 -6.32 -6.44 2.43
C CYS A 9 -5.97 -7.78 3.10
N PHE A 10 -5.28 -7.73 4.25
CA PHE A 10 -5.23 -8.88 5.16
C PHE A 10 -6.68 -9.30 5.41
N CYS A 11 -7.04 -10.53 5.04
CA CYS A 11 -8.39 -11.04 5.22
C CYS A 11 -8.78 -10.88 6.69
N ASP A 12 -9.85 -10.12 6.93
CA ASP A 12 -10.52 -10.08 8.22
C ASP A 12 -11.33 -11.39 8.34
N PRO A 13 -10.95 -12.31 9.25
CA PRO A 13 -11.56 -13.62 9.34
C PRO A 13 -13.04 -13.59 9.75
N ASP A 14 -13.57 -12.46 10.23
CA ASP A 14 -14.95 -12.32 10.72
C ASP A 14 -15.95 -11.80 9.67
N SER A 15 -15.54 -11.62 8.41
CA SER A 15 -16.50 -11.32 7.33
C SER A 15 -17.10 -12.60 6.76
N ASP A 16 -18.37 -12.85 7.11
CA ASP A 16 -19.21 -13.96 6.63
C ASP A 16 -19.60 -13.81 5.14
N ASP A 17 -18.60 -13.71 4.26
CA ASP A 17 -18.72 -13.83 2.81
C ASP A 17 -18.03 -15.14 2.40
N THR A 18 -18.65 -16.24 2.78
CA THR A 18 -18.22 -17.60 2.44
C THR A 18 -18.50 -17.87 0.95
N LEU A 19 -17.42 -18.15 0.20
CA LEU A 19 -17.34 -18.95 -1.05
C LEU A 19 -16.83 -18.32 -2.36
N ASP A 20 -16.44 -17.02 -2.43
CA ASP A 20 -15.78 -16.48 -3.66
C ASP A 20 -14.58 -15.54 -3.39
N SER A 21 -14.20 -15.35 -2.14
CA SER A 21 -13.27 -14.29 -1.69
C SER A 21 -11.77 -14.66 -1.68
N ARG A 22 -11.40 -15.91 -2.03
CA ARG A 22 -10.04 -16.44 -1.77
C ARG A 22 -9.06 -16.43 -2.96
N SER A 23 -9.48 -16.20 -4.20
CA SER A 23 -8.64 -16.47 -5.39
C SER A 23 -7.98 -15.24 -6.04
N LEU A 24 -8.61 -14.07 -5.99
CA LEU A 24 -8.16 -12.89 -6.75
C LEU A 24 -7.07 -12.02 -6.08
N PRO A 25 -7.15 -11.68 -4.77
CA PRO A 25 -6.16 -10.78 -4.13
C PRO A 25 -4.81 -11.47 -3.83
N VAL A 26 -4.78 -12.81 -3.73
CA VAL A 26 -3.53 -13.55 -3.50
C VAL A 26 -2.71 -13.68 -4.78
N LEU A 27 -3.37 -13.88 -5.93
CA LEU A 27 -2.71 -14.05 -7.23
C LEU A 27 -1.94 -12.78 -7.65
N SER A 28 -2.51 -11.60 -7.42
CA SER A 28 -1.87 -10.31 -7.69
C SER A 28 -0.53 -10.18 -6.94
N ARG A 29 -0.52 -10.49 -5.63
CA ARG A 29 0.69 -10.50 -4.81
C ARG A 29 1.74 -11.52 -5.28
N LEU A 30 1.32 -12.68 -5.76
CA LEU A 30 2.23 -13.73 -6.24
C LEU A 30 2.91 -13.38 -7.58
N VAL A 31 2.41 -12.39 -8.31
CA VAL A 31 2.95 -11.98 -9.60
C VAL A 31 3.71 -10.65 -9.48
N PHE A 32 3.04 -9.61 -9.01
CA PHE A 32 3.57 -8.25 -9.08
C PHE A 32 4.64 -7.96 -8.04
N VAL A 33 4.52 -8.51 -6.81
CA VAL A 33 5.54 -8.32 -5.77
C VAL A 33 6.86 -9.01 -6.16
N PRO A 34 6.88 -10.30 -6.58
CA PRO A 34 8.10 -10.91 -7.09
C PRO A 34 8.65 -10.21 -8.33
N ALA A 35 7.80 -9.71 -9.24
CA ALA A 35 8.26 -8.96 -10.41
C ALA A 35 8.94 -7.64 -10.01
N ALA A 36 8.37 -6.88 -9.07
CA ALA A 36 8.97 -5.65 -8.56
C ALA A 36 10.33 -5.94 -7.88
N LEU A 37 10.38 -6.97 -7.03
CA LEU A 37 11.62 -7.40 -6.38
C LEU A 37 12.67 -7.88 -7.40
N ALA A 38 12.27 -8.59 -8.45
CA ALA A 38 13.17 -9.03 -9.52
C ALA A 38 13.73 -7.83 -10.31
N CYS A 39 12.92 -6.80 -10.59
CA CYS A 39 13.39 -5.56 -11.21
C CYS A 39 14.38 -4.80 -10.32
N ILE A 40 14.10 -4.70 -9.01
CA ILE A 40 15.02 -4.08 -8.04
C ILE A 40 16.33 -4.89 -7.98
N ALA A 41 16.26 -6.22 -7.91
CA ALA A 41 17.43 -7.09 -7.89
C ALA A 41 18.26 -7.00 -9.18
N GLY A 42 17.60 -6.94 -10.34
CA GLY A 42 18.27 -6.82 -11.64
C GLY A 42 19.01 -5.49 -11.77
N THR A 43 18.37 -4.38 -11.40
CA THR A 43 19.00 -3.05 -11.47
C THR A 43 20.17 -2.91 -10.49
N THR A 44 20.05 -3.43 -9.27
CA THR A 44 21.16 -3.43 -8.30
C THR A 44 22.30 -4.32 -8.76
N PHE A 45 22.02 -5.51 -9.30
CA PHE A 45 23.03 -6.38 -9.86
C PHE A 45 23.84 -5.72 -10.98
N VAL A 46 23.16 -5.06 -11.93
CA VAL A 46 23.83 -4.33 -13.02
C VAL A 46 24.69 -3.19 -12.45
N PHE A 47 24.15 -2.40 -11.53
CA PHE A 47 24.88 -1.26 -10.96
C PHE A 47 26.13 -1.69 -10.16
N PHE A 48 25.98 -2.60 -9.21
CA PHE A 48 27.09 -3.03 -8.35
C PHE A 48 28.07 -3.96 -9.07
N GLY A 49 27.59 -4.77 -10.02
CA GLY A 49 28.42 -5.74 -10.74
C GLY A 49 29.15 -5.17 -11.95
N GLN A 50 28.56 -4.21 -12.67
CA GLN A 50 29.11 -3.72 -13.94
C GLN A 50 29.56 -2.25 -13.87
N VAL A 51 28.78 -1.39 -13.22
CA VAL A 51 29.00 0.08 -13.24
C VAL A 51 29.95 0.52 -12.13
N LEU A 52 29.78 0.03 -10.90
CA LEU A 52 30.57 0.45 -9.75
C LEU A 52 32.08 0.15 -9.91
N PRO A 53 32.53 -1.01 -10.43
CA PRO A 53 33.95 -1.28 -10.63
C PRO A 53 34.62 -0.25 -11.55
N GLN A 54 33.95 0.12 -12.65
CA GLN A 54 34.46 1.13 -13.59
C GLN A 54 34.61 2.51 -12.93
N LEU A 55 33.64 2.90 -12.09
CA LEU A 55 33.69 4.17 -11.36
C LEU A 55 34.79 4.21 -10.29
N LEU A 56 35.09 3.06 -9.66
CA LEU A 56 36.15 2.96 -8.65
C LEU A 56 37.54 3.05 -9.29
N GLU A 57 37.70 2.55 -10.52
CA GLU A 57 38.95 2.64 -11.28
C GLU A 57 39.23 4.07 -11.77
N GLU A 58 38.22 4.80 -12.23
CA GLU A 58 38.38 6.19 -12.66
C GLU A 58 38.65 7.15 -11.50
N ASN A 59 37.86 7.07 -10.43
CA ASN A 59 37.97 7.96 -9.29
C ASN A 59 37.41 7.32 -8.02
N SER A 60 38.32 6.78 -7.20
CA SER A 60 37.99 6.07 -5.96
C SER A 60 37.06 6.86 -5.03
N THR A 61 37.28 8.17 -4.83
CA THR A 61 36.44 8.98 -3.94
C THR A 61 35.02 9.15 -4.48
N LYS A 62 34.87 9.44 -5.77
CA LYS A 62 33.54 9.56 -6.41
C LYS A 62 32.82 8.21 -6.41
N GLY A 63 33.51 7.12 -6.74
CA GLY A 63 32.96 5.77 -6.73
C GLY A 63 32.47 5.35 -5.34
N ILE A 64 33.24 5.64 -4.28
CA ILE A 64 32.81 5.40 -2.88
C ILE A 64 31.59 6.24 -2.53
N ALA A 65 31.57 7.54 -2.85
CA ALA A 65 30.43 8.41 -2.57
C ALA A 65 29.15 7.96 -3.30
N ILE A 66 29.28 7.52 -4.55
CA ILE A 66 28.18 6.98 -5.35
C ILE A 66 27.69 5.65 -4.76
N CYS A 67 28.60 4.76 -4.34
CA CYS A 67 28.26 3.49 -3.69
C CYS A 67 27.48 3.70 -2.39
N THR A 68 27.97 4.56 -1.49
CA THR A 68 27.30 4.84 -0.21
C THR A 68 25.92 5.43 -0.43
N THR A 69 25.78 6.38 -1.37
CA THR A 69 24.48 6.95 -1.75
C THR A 69 23.54 5.88 -2.33
N GLY A 70 24.05 5.01 -3.21
CA GLY A 70 23.28 3.92 -3.82
C GLY A 70 22.76 2.92 -2.79
N VAL A 71 23.60 2.50 -1.84
CA VAL A 71 23.19 1.61 -0.74
C VAL A 71 22.12 2.26 0.14
N PHE A 72 22.28 3.55 0.47
CA PHE A 72 21.28 4.29 1.26
C PHE A 72 19.93 4.36 0.53
N LEU A 73 19.93 4.67 -0.76
CA LEU A 73 18.70 4.73 -1.57
C LEU A 73 18.05 3.37 -1.72
N LEU A 74 18.84 2.31 -1.93
CA LEU A 74 18.33 0.93 -1.98
C LEU A 74 17.67 0.53 -0.66
N GLY A 75 18.29 0.83 0.48
CA GLY A 75 17.70 0.59 1.80
C GLY A 75 16.38 1.33 1.99
N ASN A 76 16.32 2.61 1.62
CA ASN A 76 15.09 3.39 1.67
C ASN A 76 14.00 2.84 0.75
N LEU A 77 14.36 2.43 -0.47
CA LEU A 77 13.42 1.84 -1.42
C LEU A 77 12.79 0.57 -0.85
N LEU A 78 13.61 -0.36 -0.36
CA LEU A 78 13.15 -1.62 0.23
C LEU A 78 12.30 -1.38 1.48
N TYR A 79 12.70 -0.45 2.34
CA TYR A 79 11.93 -0.08 3.54
C TYR A 79 10.56 0.48 3.17
N ASN A 80 10.49 1.45 2.26
CA ASN A 80 9.22 2.06 1.87
C ASN A 80 8.31 1.07 1.14
N TYR A 81 8.86 0.27 0.24
CA TYR A 81 8.11 -0.79 -0.44
C TYR A 81 7.55 -1.80 0.57
N GLY A 82 8.39 -2.28 1.48
CA GLY A 82 8.00 -3.18 2.58
C GLY A 82 6.92 -2.58 3.49
N LYS A 83 6.99 -1.29 3.78
CA LYS A 83 5.97 -0.60 4.58
C LYS A 83 4.64 -0.54 3.84
N VAL A 84 4.65 -0.23 2.54
CA VAL A 84 3.44 -0.11 1.72
C VAL A 84 2.69 -1.44 1.61
N ILE A 85 3.40 -2.56 1.39
CA ILE A 85 2.77 -3.89 1.26
C ILE A 85 2.24 -4.47 2.59
N ASN A 86 2.81 -4.03 3.72
CA ASN A 86 2.48 -4.54 5.05
C ASN A 86 1.57 -3.62 5.87
N THR A 87 1.27 -2.41 5.39
CA THR A 87 0.38 -1.49 6.10
C THR A 87 -1.07 -1.78 5.72
N ASP A 88 -1.93 -2.02 6.72
CA ASP A 88 -3.36 -2.16 6.48
C ASP A 88 -3.93 -0.86 5.89
N PRO A 89 -4.75 -0.92 4.83
CA PRO A 89 -5.24 0.28 4.15
C PRO A 89 -6.34 1.03 4.92
N GLY A 90 -6.69 0.57 6.12
CA GLY A 90 -7.64 1.20 7.03
C GLY A 90 -9.07 0.70 6.83
N LEU A 91 -9.68 0.25 7.92
CA LEU A 91 -11.09 -0.15 7.95
C LEU A 91 -12.03 1.05 8.22
N PRO A 92 -13.23 1.05 7.60
CA PRO A 92 -14.26 2.03 7.92
C PRO A 92 -14.78 1.79 9.35
N PRO A 93 -15.11 2.86 10.11
CA PRO A 93 -15.52 2.80 11.52
C PRO A 93 -16.67 1.85 11.84
N GLU A 94 -17.56 1.57 10.87
CA GLU A 94 -18.68 0.63 11.05
C GLU A 94 -18.25 -0.84 11.19
N LEU A 95 -17.03 -1.20 10.77
CA LEU A 95 -16.41 -2.50 11.12
C LEU A 95 -15.57 -2.41 12.41
N ARG A 96 -15.27 -1.21 12.90
CA ARG A 96 -14.62 -1.01 14.20
C ARG A 96 -15.64 -0.86 15.34
N ALA A 97 -16.92 -1.16 15.11
CA ALA A 97 -18.03 -0.87 16.02
C ALA A 97 -18.03 -1.68 17.34
N GLU A 98 -16.89 -2.23 17.76
CA GLU A 98 -16.64 -2.68 19.14
C GLU A 98 -15.56 -1.83 19.87
N ALA A 99 -14.98 -0.81 19.22
CA ALA A 99 -14.06 0.12 19.88
C ALA A 99 -14.87 1.22 20.62
N PRO A 100 -14.62 1.46 21.92
CA PRO A 100 -15.38 2.43 22.70
C PRO A 100 -15.25 3.83 22.10
N ALA A 101 -16.39 4.50 22.03
CA ALA A 101 -16.55 5.83 21.47
C ALA A 101 -15.88 6.88 22.34
N GLU A 102 -14.65 7.30 22.03
CA GLU A 102 -14.11 8.55 22.56
C GLU A 102 -13.30 9.31 21.50
N GLY A 103 -13.80 10.50 21.16
CA GLY A 103 -13.01 11.59 20.59
C GLY A 103 -12.91 11.63 19.07
N GLU A 104 -13.79 12.42 18.46
CA GLU A 104 -13.53 13.36 17.34
C GLU A 104 -14.79 13.47 16.44
N GLU A 105 -15.76 14.25 16.91
CA GLU A 105 -16.75 14.86 16.02
C GLU A 105 -16.03 15.93 15.17
N GLU A 106 -15.69 15.62 13.92
CA GLU A 106 -15.35 16.68 12.97
C GLU A 106 -16.60 17.55 12.70
N PRO A 107 -16.45 18.89 12.60
CA PRO A 107 -17.58 19.78 12.35
C PRO A 107 -18.27 19.42 11.03
N LYS A 108 -19.55 19.01 11.13
CA LYS A 108 -20.40 18.80 9.96
C LYS A 108 -20.58 20.12 9.20
N GLU A 109 -19.99 20.22 8.03
CA GLU A 109 -20.47 21.08 6.95
C GLU A 109 -22.01 20.90 6.81
N PRO A 110 -22.82 21.95 6.96
CA PRO A 110 -24.27 21.85 6.97
C PRO A 110 -24.77 21.57 5.54
N GLY A 111 -24.93 20.29 5.21
CA GLY A 111 -25.49 19.87 3.92
C GLY A 111 -25.03 18.51 3.40
N SER A 112 -23.95 17.92 3.94
CA SER A 112 -23.50 16.61 3.46
C SER A 112 -24.33 15.46 4.06
N ARG A 113 -25.37 15.04 3.32
CA ARG A 113 -26.08 13.80 3.65
C ARG A 113 -25.06 12.64 3.60
N PRO A 114 -24.99 11.76 4.61
CA PRO A 114 -24.07 10.65 4.57
C PRO A 114 -24.43 9.74 3.39
N ARG A 115 -23.48 9.56 2.47
CA ARG A 115 -23.70 8.79 1.24
C ARG A 115 -23.75 7.31 1.61
N ARG A 116 -24.68 6.54 1.06
CA ARG A 116 -24.70 5.08 1.21
C ARG A 116 -23.88 4.43 0.09
N CYS A 117 -23.06 3.43 0.42
CA CYS A 117 -22.42 2.60 -0.60
C CYS A 117 -23.44 1.65 -1.21
N LYS A 118 -23.67 1.72 -2.53
CA LYS A 118 -24.62 0.83 -3.23
C LYS A 118 -24.21 -0.65 -3.18
N LYS A 119 -22.90 -0.93 -3.18
CA LYS A 119 -22.35 -2.29 -3.20
C LYS A 119 -22.32 -2.93 -1.80
N CYS A 120 -21.84 -2.19 -0.80
CA CYS A 120 -21.78 -2.70 0.57
C CYS A 120 -23.12 -2.57 1.32
N GLY A 121 -24.07 -1.77 0.81
CA GLY A 121 -25.32 -1.48 1.49
C GLY A 121 -25.20 -0.61 2.75
N ARG A 122 -23.99 -0.21 3.16
CA ARG A 122 -23.69 0.51 4.41
C ARG A 122 -23.46 2.01 4.20
N LEU A 123 -23.55 2.79 5.28
CA LEU A 123 -23.27 4.23 5.25
C LEU A 123 -21.77 4.43 5.01
N LYS A 124 -21.43 5.43 4.19
CA LYS A 124 -20.07 5.70 3.74
C LYS A 124 -19.50 6.82 4.60
N PRO A 125 -18.46 6.56 5.41
CA PRO A 125 -17.76 7.60 6.14
C PRO A 125 -17.26 8.71 5.19
N PRO A 126 -17.12 9.96 5.67
CA PRO A 126 -16.55 11.02 4.86
C PRO A 126 -15.17 10.59 4.33
N ARG A 127 -14.91 10.88 3.05
CA ARG A 127 -13.67 10.50 2.33
C ARG A 127 -13.39 9.00 2.18
N ALA A 128 -14.28 8.09 2.57
CA ALA A 128 -14.12 6.69 2.18
C ALA A 128 -14.36 6.50 0.67
N HIS A 129 -13.92 5.40 0.06
CA HIS A 129 -14.31 4.95 -1.29
C HIS A 129 -14.43 3.42 -1.32
N HIS A 130 -15.34 2.89 -2.15
CA HIS A 130 -15.48 1.43 -2.31
C HIS A 130 -14.49 0.93 -3.34
N CYS A 131 -13.59 0.04 -2.93
CA CYS A 131 -12.68 -0.64 -3.82
C CYS A 131 -13.37 -1.91 -4.35
N SER A 132 -13.55 -2.02 -5.67
CA SER A 132 -14.14 -3.23 -6.27
C SER A 132 -13.22 -4.44 -6.19
N VAL A 133 -11.89 -4.22 -6.14
CA VAL A 133 -10.91 -5.30 -6.03
C VAL A 133 -10.90 -5.86 -4.61
N CYS A 134 -10.78 -4.99 -3.60
CA CYS A 134 -10.83 -5.40 -2.20
C CYS A 134 -12.27 -5.67 -1.69
N ARG A 135 -13.29 -5.46 -2.53
CA ARG A 135 -14.74 -5.61 -2.27
C ARG A 135 -15.26 -4.92 -1.00
N ARG A 136 -14.54 -3.91 -0.48
CA ARG A 136 -14.89 -3.19 0.76
C ARG A 136 -14.77 -1.68 0.61
N CYS A 137 -15.44 -0.94 1.50
CA CYS A 137 -15.20 0.49 1.66
C CYS A 137 -13.87 0.70 2.42
N VAL A 138 -13.02 1.57 1.91
CA VAL A 138 -11.70 1.89 2.50
C VAL A 138 -11.65 3.39 2.78
N LEU A 139 -11.14 3.75 3.96
CA LEU A 139 -11.14 5.12 4.45
C LEU A 139 -9.98 5.91 3.84
N LYS A 140 -10.23 7.15 3.36
CA LYS A 140 -9.23 7.98 2.66
C LYS A 140 -8.56 7.28 1.46
N MET A 141 -9.25 6.32 0.85
CA MET A 141 -8.74 5.55 -0.29
C MET A 141 -8.45 6.46 -1.49
N ASP A 142 -7.23 6.36 -1.98
CA ASP A 142 -6.77 7.03 -3.20
C ASP A 142 -7.00 6.11 -4.42
N HIS A 143 -6.28 4.99 -4.45
CA HIS A 143 -6.38 3.97 -5.48
C HIS A 143 -6.03 2.59 -4.92
N HIS A 144 -6.37 1.56 -5.69
CA HIS A 144 -5.90 0.20 -5.44
C HIS A 144 -4.62 -0.02 -6.23
N CYS A 145 -3.54 -0.36 -5.53
CA CYS A 145 -2.24 -0.56 -6.14
C CYS A 145 -1.96 -2.05 -6.30
N PRO A 146 -1.74 -2.54 -7.54
CA PRO A 146 -1.38 -3.94 -7.78
C PRO A 146 0.12 -4.22 -7.64
N TRP A 147 0.99 -3.22 -7.44
CA TRP A 147 2.45 -3.25 -7.71
C TRP A 147 3.36 -3.21 -6.50
#